data_AF-M2R736-F1
#
_entry.id   AF-M2R736-F1
#
_cell.length_a   1.000
_cell.length_b   1.000
_cell.length_c   1.000
_cell.angle_alpha   90.00
_cell.angle_beta   90.00
_cell.angle_gamma   90.00
#
_symmetry.space_group_name_H-M   'P 1'
#
loop_
_entity.id
_entity.type
_entity.pdbx_description
1 polymer ?
#
loop_
_entity_poly.entity_id
_entity_poly.type
_entity_poly.pdbx_seq_one_letter_code
_entity_poly.pdbx_strand_id
1 'polypeptide(L)'
;MLFAVFVSLGVFGFAASQTIDETIDEQESIKMLGGVWAIKPTTSYELMSHRKRTFDQSLLAIMNQLHEVAESLPRYTAHQLLIAYYQLAQPLVETSEGRRTCWTIGAASAAMLLLWKIPPIRPFLSRHFAHDPLSGKSYTMLTSLLSYKSFLHFALTSMTLTSFGAMTAFHFQEQLIRYPHDFPVEATIKWKLLAFLISAGLFSTAYAHFAALRHQYPRLLSRLTSSAVLERNASALMKAGVKPVKTAGPTSLKPLMGMSGAACAALTYSILAFPDVNFDVFGLFQINPMWIFHAVMAPTLVGVTFAMWTSYWPLYVNHFVHLGGACFGAIWLEYGDTAWIYARIATLMIKIQWHKFWEAFQ
;
A
#
# COMPACT_ATOMS: atom_id res chain seq x y z
N MET A 1 5.87 10.08 -13.93
CA MET A 1 6.18 10.97 -12.80
C MET A 1 4.99 11.80 -12.38
N LEU A 2 4.50 12.70 -13.23
CA LEU A 2 3.36 13.59 -12.90
C LEU A 2 2.14 12.83 -12.36
N PHE A 3 1.77 11.72 -13.00
CA PHE A 3 0.66 10.88 -12.52
C PHE A 3 0.82 10.45 -11.06
N ALA A 4 2.01 9.94 -10.67
CA ALA A 4 2.25 9.51 -9.30
C ALA A 4 2.17 10.68 -8.32
N VAL A 5 2.69 11.85 -8.68
CA VAL A 5 2.60 13.06 -7.83
C VAL A 5 1.15 13.51 -7.67
N PHE A 6 0.40 13.70 -8.76
CA PHE A 6 -0.98 14.16 -8.70
C PHE A 6 -1.92 13.17 -8.01
N VAL A 7 -1.74 11.87 -8.27
CA VAL A 7 -2.55 10.85 -7.59
C VAL A 7 -2.18 10.75 -6.12
N SER A 8 -0.89 10.84 -5.74
CA SER A 8 -0.52 10.91 -4.33
C SER A 8 -1.14 12.14 -3.66
N LEU A 9 -1.10 13.33 -4.28
CA LEU A 9 -1.78 14.53 -3.74
C LEU A 9 -3.29 14.31 -3.60
N GLY A 10 -3.94 13.71 -4.59
CA GLY A 10 -5.36 13.37 -4.53
C GLY A 10 -5.68 12.35 -3.43
N VAL A 11 -4.84 11.33 -3.25
CA VAL A 11 -4.94 10.34 -2.17
C VAL A 11 -4.77 11.00 -0.81
N PHE A 12 -3.81 11.92 -0.66
CA PHE A 12 -3.62 12.69 0.57
C PHE A 12 -4.84 13.57 0.87
N GLY A 13 -5.36 14.31 -0.12
CA GLY A 13 -6.54 15.14 0.06
C GLY A 13 -7.79 14.32 0.41
N PHE A 14 -8.01 13.20 -0.28
CA PHE A 14 -9.11 12.28 0.01
C PHE A 14 -8.98 11.67 1.41
N ALA A 15 -7.81 11.10 1.75
CA ALA A 15 -7.57 10.51 3.05
C ALA A 15 -7.70 11.54 4.18
N ALA A 16 -7.13 12.74 4.00
CA ALA A 16 -7.28 13.84 4.94
C ALA A 16 -8.75 14.23 5.13
N SER A 17 -9.52 14.32 4.03
CA SER A 17 -10.95 14.60 4.06
C SER A 17 -11.69 13.57 4.91
N GLN A 18 -11.47 12.28 4.64
CA GLN A 18 -12.13 11.19 5.37
C GLN A 18 -11.72 11.17 6.84
N THR A 19 -10.45 11.42 7.18
CA THR A 19 -10.04 11.56 8.58
C THR A 19 -10.73 12.75 9.24
N ILE A 20 -10.92 13.87 8.54
CA ILE A 20 -11.61 15.04 9.11
C ILE A 20 -13.07 14.70 9.42
N ASP A 21 -13.79 14.14 8.46
CA ASP A 21 -15.21 13.79 8.64
C ASP A 21 -15.37 12.81 9.79
N GLU A 22 -14.58 11.74 9.77
CA GLU A 22 -14.62 10.73 10.84
C GLU A 22 -14.17 11.25 12.21
N THR A 23 -13.26 12.23 12.26
CA THR A 23 -12.91 12.90 13.52
C THR A 23 -14.09 13.71 14.04
N ILE A 24 -14.77 14.48 13.18
CA ILE A 24 -15.89 15.33 13.58
C ILE A 24 -17.04 14.46 14.10
N ASP A 25 -17.41 13.42 13.36
CA ASP A 25 -18.48 12.48 13.77
C ASP A 25 -18.17 11.85 15.14
N GLU A 26 -16.91 11.46 15.37
CA GLU A 26 -16.48 10.88 16.64
C GLU A 26 -16.50 11.90 17.78
N GLN A 27 -16.12 13.15 17.52
CA GLN A 27 -16.19 14.23 18.49
C GLN A 27 -17.63 14.54 18.90
N GLU A 28 -18.56 14.55 17.95
CA GLU A 28 -19.98 14.73 18.22
C GLU A 28 -20.53 13.57 19.04
N SER A 29 -20.21 12.33 18.67
CA SER A 29 -20.61 11.12 19.39
C SER A 29 -20.16 11.15 20.86
N ILE A 30 -18.90 11.53 21.13
CA ILE A 30 -18.41 11.67 22.50
C ILE A 30 -19.12 12.78 23.27
N LYS A 31 -19.38 13.95 22.64
CA LYS A 31 -20.10 15.05 23.28
C LYS A 31 -21.51 14.66 23.69
N MET A 32 -22.17 13.81 22.91
CA MET A 32 -23.52 13.30 23.21
C MET A 32 -23.58 12.43 24.46
N LEU A 33 -22.45 11.89 24.95
CA LEU A 33 -22.38 11.19 26.24
C LEU A 33 -22.61 12.13 27.44
N GLY A 34 -22.51 13.45 27.24
CA GLY A 34 -22.77 14.46 28.26
C GLY A 34 -21.72 14.55 29.37
N GLY A 35 -22.06 15.27 30.44
CA GLY A 35 -21.17 15.49 31.59
C GLY A 35 -19.89 16.23 31.21
N VAL A 36 -18.73 15.70 31.62
CA VAL A 36 -17.41 16.30 31.33
C VAL A 36 -17.15 16.36 29.82
N TRP A 37 -17.68 15.42 29.03
CA TRP A 37 -17.46 15.35 27.59
C TRP A 37 -18.16 16.45 26.79
N ALA A 38 -19.19 17.10 27.36
CA ALA A 38 -19.87 18.21 26.70
C ALA A 38 -19.00 19.48 26.61
N ILE A 39 -18.04 19.64 27.54
CA ILE A 39 -17.23 20.86 27.68
C ILE A 39 -15.72 20.62 27.51
N LYS A 40 -15.26 19.38 27.72
CA LYS A 40 -13.84 19.03 27.64
C LYS A 40 -13.38 18.90 26.18
N PRO A 41 -12.27 19.55 25.76
CA PRO A 41 -11.62 19.27 24.49
C PRO A 41 -11.19 17.80 24.40
N THR A 42 -11.58 17.12 23.32
CA THR A 42 -11.25 15.71 23.09
C THR A 42 -9.84 15.55 22.53
N THR A 43 -9.06 14.65 23.10
CA THR A 43 -7.74 14.24 22.57
C THR A 43 -7.88 13.12 21.53
N SER A 44 -6.89 12.95 20.65
CA SER A 44 -6.83 11.83 19.69
C SER A 44 -6.93 10.47 20.40
N TYR A 45 -6.28 10.32 21.55
CA TYR A 45 -6.35 9.10 22.36
C TYR A 45 -7.79 8.74 22.78
N GLU A 46 -8.55 9.73 23.25
CA GLU A 46 -9.93 9.52 23.70
C GLU A 46 -10.84 9.16 22.53
N LEU A 47 -10.68 9.84 21.39
CA LEU A 47 -11.43 9.56 20.17
C LEU A 47 -11.17 8.14 19.66
N MET A 48 -9.90 7.76 19.51
CA MET A 48 -9.53 6.40 19.08
C MET A 48 -10.01 5.33 20.07
N SER A 49 -9.93 5.61 21.37
CA SER A 49 -10.39 4.69 22.42
C SER A 49 -11.92 4.53 22.44
N HIS A 50 -12.66 5.61 22.19
CA HIS A 50 -14.12 5.54 22.04
C HIS A 50 -14.51 4.75 20.79
N ARG A 51 -13.87 5.04 19.65
CA ARG A 51 -14.08 4.31 18.40
C ARG A 51 -13.80 2.82 18.53
N LYS A 52 -12.68 2.44 19.17
CA LYS A 52 -12.34 1.02 19.40
C LYS A 52 -13.42 0.31 20.21
N ARG A 53 -13.92 0.94 21.28
CA ARG A 53 -15.00 0.38 22.10
C ARG A 53 -16.29 0.22 21.30
N THR A 54 -16.66 1.21 20.50
CA THR A 54 -17.84 1.15 19.63
C THR A 54 -17.72 0.03 18.60
N PHE A 55 -16.54 -0.14 18.01
CA PHE A 55 -16.26 -1.26 17.11
C PHE A 55 -16.40 -2.62 17.82
N ASP A 56 -15.81 -2.78 19.01
CA ASP A 56 -15.92 -4.03 19.77
C ASP A 56 -17.37 -4.35 20.14
N GLN A 57 -18.15 -3.34 20.54
CA GLN A 57 -19.58 -3.48 20.81
C GLN A 57 -20.37 -3.90 19.56
N SER A 58 -20.00 -3.40 18.37
CA SER A 58 -20.66 -3.81 17.12
C SER A 58 -20.43 -5.29 16.80
N LEU A 59 -19.23 -5.82 17.08
CA LEU A 59 -18.94 -7.25 16.92
C LEU A 59 -19.69 -8.09 17.97
N LEU A 60 -19.81 -7.61 19.20
CA LEU A 60 -20.63 -8.28 20.21
C LEU A 60 -22.12 -8.29 19.83
N ALA A 61 -22.62 -7.20 19.24
CA ALA A 61 -24.00 -7.14 18.76
C ALA A 61 -24.28 -8.17 17.65
N ILE A 62 -23.35 -8.34 16.70
CA ILE A 62 -23.45 -9.40 15.66
C ILE A 62 -23.44 -10.78 16.31
N MET A 63 -22.61 -10.99 17.33
CA MET A 63 -22.57 -12.26 18.07
C MET A 63 -23.93 -12.59 18.71
N ASN A 64 -24.58 -11.59 19.31
CA ASN A 64 -25.89 -11.75 19.92
C ASN A 64 -26.96 -12.10 18.86
N GLN A 65 -26.96 -11.41 17.71
CA GLN A 65 -27.87 -11.74 16.59
C GLN A 65 -27.61 -13.16 16.05
N LEU A 66 -26.35 -13.59 15.97
CA LEU A 66 -26.02 -14.95 15.56
C LEU A 66 -26.46 -15.99 16.58
N HIS A 67 -26.41 -15.67 17.88
CA HIS A 67 -26.97 -16.53 18.92
C HIS A 67 -28.48 -16.74 18.74
N GLU A 68 -29.23 -15.67 18.48
CA GLU A 68 -30.68 -15.75 18.20
C GLU A 68 -30.98 -16.65 16.99
N VAL A 69 -30.21 -16.50 15.90
CA VAL A 69 -30.35 -17.38 14.72
C VAL A 69 -29.96 -18.82 15.06
N ALA A 70 -28.90 -19.02 15.84
CA ALA A 70 -28.39 -20.33 16.21
C ALA A 70 -29.39 -21.15 17.06
N GLU A 71 -30.26 -20.49 17.83
CA GLU A 71 -31.34 -21.16 18.58
C GLU A 71 -32.34 -21.90 17.66
N SER A 72 -32.51 -21.43 16.43
CA SER A 72 -33.40 -22.07 15.44
C SER A 72 -32.76 -23.24 14.69
N LEU A 73 -31.45 -23.45 14.83
CA LEU A 73 -30.69 -24.45 14.10
C LEU A 73 -30.44 -25.74 14.92
N PRO A 74 -30.23 -26.89 14.27
CA PRO A 74 -29.71 -28.08 14.96
C PRO A 74 -28.45 -27.78 15.76
N ARG A 75 -28.30 -28.40 16.94
CA ARG A 75 -27.22 -28.11 17.90
C ARG A 75 -25.81 -28.13 17.28
N TYR A 76 -25.56 -29.09 16.38
CA TYR A 76 -24.27 -29.19 15.70
C TYR A 76 -24.02 -27.99 14.77
N THR A 77 -24.98 -27.63 13.93
CA THR A 77 -24.85 -26.48 13.01
C THR A 77 -24.76 -25.15 13.75
N ALA A 78 -25.55 -24.98 14.82
CA ALA A 78 -25.49 -23.81 15.70
C ALA A 78 -24.08 -23.63 16.30
N HIS A 79 -23.50 -24.71 16.82
CA HIS A 79 -22.16 -24.70 17.41
C HIS A 79 -21.07 -24.36 16.39
N GLN A 80 -21.11 -24.96 15.19
CA GLN A 80 -20.13 -24.67 14.15
C GLN A 80 -20.21 -23.22 13.66
N LEU A 81 -21.42 -22.67 13.53
CA LEU A 81 -21.61 -21.27 13.16
C LEU A 81 -20.99 -20.32 14.18
N LEU A 82 -21.26 -20.54 15.47
CA LEU A 82 -20.74 -19.70 16.55
C LEU A 82 -19.21 -19.80 16.67
N ILE A 83 -18.63 -21.00 16.55
CA ILE A 83 -17.17 -21.18 16.51
C ILE A 83 -16.57 -20.44 15.32
N ALA A 84 -17.15 -20.59 14.12
CA ALA A 84 -16.65 -19.94 12.93
C ALA A 84 -16.66 -18.41 13.08
N TYR A 85 -17.75 -17.86 13.64
CA TYR A 85 -17.81 -16.43 13.95
C TYR A 85 -16.75 -16.02 14.96
N TYR A 86 -16.62 -16.74 16.08
CA TYR A 86 -15.65 -16.43 17.12
C TYR A 86 -14.21 -16.44 16.60
N GLN A 87 -13.85 -17.44 15.79
CA GLN A 87 -12.53 -17.54 15.15
C GLN A 87 -12.22 -16.38 14.21
N LEU A 88 -13.25 -15.75 13.62
CA LEU A 88 -13.08 -14.58 12.75
C LEU A 88 -13.13 -13.26 13.53
N ALA A 89 -14.00 -13.15 14.53
CA ALA A 89 -14.23 -11.94 15.29
C ALA A 89 -13.13 -11.68 16.33
N GLN A 90 -12.66 -12.73 17.02
CA GLN A 90 -11.65 -12.58 18.08
C GLN A 90 -10.35 -11.90 17.55
N PRO A 91 -9.75 -12.32 16.42
CA PRO A 91 -8.56 -11.63 15.91
C PRO A 91 -8.82 -10.18 15.50
N LEU A 92 -10.05 -9.83 15.09
CA LEU A 92 -10.40 -8.45 14.73
C LEU A 92 -10.50 -7.55 15.97
N VAL A 93 -11.00 -8.08 17.08
CA VAL A 93 -11.09 -7.37 18.38
C VAL A 93 -9.70 -7.15 18.97
N GLU A 94 -8.85 -8.17 18.95
CA GLU A 94 -7.54 -8.13 19.62
C GLU A 94 -6.50 -7.28 18.89
N THR A 95 -6.68 -7.04 17.59
CA THR A 95 -5.67 -6.35 16.78
C THR A 95 -5.85 -4.84 16.75
N SER A 96 -4.77 -4.14 16.38
CA SER A 96 -4.80 -2.68 16.18
C SER A 96 -5.53 -2.30 14.88
N GLU A 97 -6.01 -1.06 14.80
CA GLU A 97 -6.64 -0.52 13.58
C GLU A 97 -5.69 -0.59 12.37
N GLY A 98 -4.40 -0.33 12.59
CA GLY A 98 -3.38 -0.39 11.55
C GLY A 98 -3.24 -1.81 10.97
N ARG A 99 -3.23 -2.83 11.84
CA ARG A 99 -3.17 -4.23 11.40
C ARG A 99 -4.43 -4.64 10.64
N ARG A 100 -5.63 -4.25 11.12
CA ARG A 100 -6.90 -4.47 10.39
C ARG A 100 -6.90 -3.81 9.01
N THR A 101 -6.31 -2.62 8.89
CA THR A 101 -6.16 -1.92 7.61
C THR A 101 -5.25 -2.71 6.66
N CYS A 102 -4.11 -3.22 7.15
CA CYS A 102 -3.23 -4.09 6.36
C CYS A 102 -3.91 -5.41 5.94
N TRP A 103 -4.70 -6.03 6.82
CA TRP A 103 -5.49 -7.22 6.49
C TRP A 103 -6.52 -6.94 5.39
N THR A 104 -7.18 -5.78 5.43
CA THR A 104 -8.14 -5.36 4.41
C THR A 104 -7.47 -5.22 3.04
N ILE A 105 -6.28 -4.60 2.99
CA ILE A 105 -5.46 -4.52 1.77
C ILE A 105 -5.04 -5.91 1.30
N GLY A 106 -4.63 -6.78 2.22
CA GLY A 106 -4.26 -8.17 1.95
C GLY A 106 -5.43 -8.97 1.36
N ALA A 107 -6.63 -8.82 1.91
CA ALA A 107 -7.85 -9.47 1.42
C ALA A 107 -8.22 -8.98 0.01
N ALA A 108 -8.17 -7.66 -0.24
CA ALA A 108 -8.40 -7.10 -1.57
C ALA A 108 -7.37 -7.62 -2.59
N SER A 109 -6.11 -7.73 -2.17
CA SER A 109 -5.02 -8.28 -2.99
C SER A 109 -5.16 -9.78 -3.25
N ALA A 110 -5.67 -10.54 -2.26
CA ALA A 110 -5.96 -11.97 -2.40
C ALA A 110 -7.08 -12.19 -3.41
N ALA A 111 -8.14 -11.37 -3.39
CA ALA A 111 -9.20 -11.41 -4.39
C ALA A 111 -8.63 -11.19 -5.80
N MET A 112 -7.72 -10.22 -5.99
CA MET A 112 -7.04 -10.01 -7.26
C MET A 112 -6.19 -11.21 -7.68
N LEU A 113 -5.46 -11.83 -6.74
CA LEU A 113 -4.69 -13.04 -7.01
C LEU A 113 -5.57 -14.20 -7.49
N LEU A 114 -6.77 -14.35 -6.93
CA LEU A 114 -7.76 -15.34 -7.38
C LEU A 114 -8.30 -15.01 -8.78
N LEU A 115 -8.61 -13.74 -9.07
CA LEU A 115 -9.03 -13.33 -10.42
C LEU A 115 -7.96 -13.66 -11.48
N TRP A 116 -6.67 -13.56 -11.14
CA TRP A 116 -5.58 -13.97 -12.03
C TRP A 116 -5.60 -15.46 -12.38
N LYS A 117 -6.24 -16.31 -11.57
CA LYS A 117 -6.35 -17.75 -11.86
C LYS A 117 -7.38 -18.04 -12.95
N ILE A 118 -8.37 -17.17 -13.13
CA ILE A 118 -9.46 -17.32 -14.11
C ILE A 118 -8.96 -16.97 -15.53
N PRO A 119 -8.76 -17.94 -16.44
CA PRO A 119 -8.11 -17.69 -17.74
C PRO A 119 -8.79 -16.62 -18.62
N PRO A 120 -10.14 -16.56 -18.72
CA PRO A 120 -10.82 -15.53 -19.50
C PRO A 120 -10.54 -14.09 -19.04
N ILE A 121 -10.24 -13.87 -17.76
CA ILE A 121 -10.06 -12.53 -17.18
C ILE A 121 -8.60 -12.05 -17.30
N ARG A 122 -7.64 -12.97 -17.52
CA ARG A 122 -6.19 -12.65 -17.58
C ARG A 122 -5.82 -11.58 -18.61
N PRO A 123 -6.39 -11.54 -19.83
CA PRO A 123 -6.06 -10.49 -20.80
C PRO A 123 -6.47 -9.10 -20.30
N PHE A 124 -7.63 -8.99 -19.65
CA PHE A 124 -8.10 -7.76 -19.04
C PHE A 124 -7.17 -7.33 -17.90
N LEU A 125 -6.86 -8.23 -16.96
CA LEU A 125 -5.95 -7.92 -15.85
C LEU A 125 -4.54 -7.55 -16.34
N SER A 126 -4.05 -8.19 -17.40
CA SER A 126 -2.73 -7.86 -17.97
C SER A 126 -2.69 -6.48 -18.61
N ARG A 127 -3.83 -5.98 -19.11
CA ARG A 127 -3.92 -4.64 -19.74
C ARG A 127 -4.17 -3.52 -18.74
N HIS A 128 -4.81 -3.82 -17.61
CA HIS A 128 -5.32 -2.82 -16.67
C HIS A 128 -4.77 -2.92 -15.25
N PHE A 129 -4.23 -4.06 -14.82
CA PHE A 129 -3.76 -4.33 -13.46
C PHE A 129 -2.29 -4.80 -13.43
N ALA A 130 -1.56 -4.62 -14.52
CA ALA A 130 -0.12 -4.86 -14.60
C ALA A 130 0.51 -3.65 -15.28
N HIS A 131 1.46 -3.00 -14.60
CA HIS A 131 2.04 -1.77 -15.10
C HIS A 131 3.22 -2.06 -16.02
N ASP A 132 3.07 -1.74 -17.30
CA ASP A 132 4.16 -1.76 -18.28
C ASP A 132 4.65 -0.33 -18.51
N PRO A 133 5.92 -0.01 -18.22
CA PRO A 133 6.49 1.32 -18.42
C PRO A 133 6.36 1.85 -19.86
N LEU A 134 6.28 0.96 -20.85
CA LEU A 134 6.21 1.33 -22.27
C LEU A 134 4.78 1.43 -22.80
N SER A 135 3.77 1.08 -22.01
CA SER A 135 2.37 1.06 -22.45
C SER A 135 1.73 2.44 -22.61
N GLY A 136 2.36 3.51 -22.08
CA GLY A 136 1.77 4.84 -22.00
C GLY A 136 0.62 4.98 -20.99
N LYS A 137 0.21 3.89 -20.32
CA LYS A 137 -0.95 3.88 -19.40
C LYS A 137 -0.54 4.19 -17.96
N SER A 138 -0.50 5.46 -17.59
CA SER A 138 -0.08 5.84 -16.22
C SER A 138 -1.01 5.35 -15.12
N TYR A 139 -2.32 5.23 -15.37
CA TYR A 139 -3.27 4.73 -14.36
C TYR A 139 -2.95 3.31 -13.88
N THR A 140 -2.26 2.52 -14.70
CA THR A 140 -1.87 1.16 -14.32
C THR A 140 -0.89 1.13 -13.15
N MET A 141 -0.20 2.24 -12.85
CA MET A 141 0.66 2.37 -11.67
C MET A 141 -0.12 2.25 -10.36
N LEU A 142 -1.37 2.72 -10.33
CA LEU A 142 -2.24 2.64 -9.16
C LEU A 142 -2.91 1.26 -9.08
N THR A 143 -3.53 0.82 -10.17
CA THR A 143 -4.27 -0.45 -10.19
C THR A 143 -3.35 -1.66 -10.01
N SER A 144 -2.07 -1.56 -10.41
CA SER A 144 -1.10 -2.63 -10.20
C SER A 144 -0.76 -2.86 -8.73
N LEU A 145 -0.99 -1.90 -7.82
CA LEU A 145 -0.59 -2.02 -6.41
C LEU A 145 -1.27 -3.19 -5.69
N LEU A 146 -2.53 -3.50 -6.03
CA LEU A 146 -3.29 -4.60 -5.44
C LEU A 146 -3.16 -5.92 -6.22
N SER A 147 -2.38 -5.94 -7.31
CA SER A 147 -2.39 -7.03 -8.29
C SER A 147 -1.20 -7.97 -8.12
N TYR A 148 -1.46 -9.27 -8.01
CA TYR A 148 -0.42 -10.30 -7.85
C TYR A 148 -0.67 -11.51 -8.76
N LYS A 149 0.37 -11.97 -9.47
CA LYS A 149 0.34 -13.23 -10.25
C LYS A 149 0.86 -14.44 -9.46
N SER A 150 1.83 -14.21 -8.58
CA SER A 150 2.53 -15.23 -7.80
C SER A 150 2.02 -15.22 -6.36
N PHE A 151 1.64 -16.40 -5.87
CA PHE A 151 1.20 -16.59 -4.49
C PHE A 151 2.31 -16.24 -3.50
N LEU A 152 3.56 -16.68 -3.75
CA LEU A 152 4.67 -16.41 -2.84
C LEU A 152 4.98 -14.90 -2.74
N HIS A 153 4.93 -14.18 -3.86
CA HIS A 153 5.13 -12.72 -3.86
C HIS A 153 4.02 -12.00 -3.09
N PHE A 154 2.76 -12.43 -3.27
CA PHE A 154 1.63 -11.95 -2.49
C PHE A 154 1.80 -12.24 -0.99
N ALA A 155 2.10 -13.50 -0.63
CA ALA A 155 2.22 -13.94 0.75
C ALA A 155 3.29 -13.13 1.48
N LEU A 156 4.51 -13.06 0.94
CA LEU A 156 5.60 -12.30 1.54
C LEU A 156 5.25 -10.81 1.67
N THR A 157 4.65 -10.20 0.65
CA THR A 157 4.26 -8.77 0.70
C THR A 157 3.18 -8.52 1.74
N SER A 158 2.15 -9.36 1.78
CA SER A 158 1.04 -9.26 2.74
C SER A 158 1.52 -9.46 4.18
N MET A 159 2.45 -10.40 4.37
CA MET A 159 3.11 -10.68 5.63
C MET A 159 3.94 -9.46 6.08
N THR A 160 4.80 -8.91 5.23
CA THR A 160 5.58 -7.68 5.53
C THR A 160 4.66 -6.50 5.85
N LEU A 161 3.59 -6.27 5.09
CA LEU A 161 2.63 -5.19 5.37
C LEU A 161 1.90 -5.40 6.71
N THR A 162 1.51 -6.63 7.02
CA THR A 162 0.82 -6.92 8.29
C THR A 162 1.70 -6.66 9.49
N SER A 163 2.99 -6.99 9.42
CA SER A 163 3.94 -6.76 10.51
C SER A 163 4.38 -5.29 10.56
N PHE A 164 4.99 -4.79 9.48
CA PHE A 164 5.64 -3.49 9.45
C PHE A 164 4.67 -2.34 9.12
N GLY A 165 3.64 -2.57 8.32
CA GLY A 165 2.59 -1.55 8.12
C GLY A 165 1.80 -1.29 9.40
N ALA A 166 1.54 -2.34 10.20
CA ALA A 166 0.93 -2.16 11.52
C ALA A 166 1.88 -1.43 12.49
N MET A 167 3.18 -1.68 12.41
CA MET A 167 4.20 -0.98 13.21
C MET A 167 4.30 0.51 12.84
N THR A 168 4.33 0.83 11.55
CA THR A 168 4.24 2.22 11.06
C THR A 168 2.99 2.92 11.60
N ALA A 169 1.83 2.26 11.55
CA ALA A 169 0.60 2.83 12.10
C ALA A 169 0.63 2.99 13.63
N PHE A 170 1.29 2.07 14.34
CA PHE A 170 1.51 2.19 15.77
C PHE A 170 2.35 3.43 16.10
N HIS A 171 3.44 3.66 15.39
CA HIS A 171 4.25 4.88 15.58
C HIS A 171 3.47 6.15 15.24
N PHE A 172 2.67 6.16 14.18
CA PHE A 172 1.78 7.30 13.88
C PHE A 172 0.81 7.59 15.03
N GLN A 173 0.25 6.55 15.64
CA GLN A 173 -0.63 6.67 16.80
C GLN A 173 0.14 7.19 18.03
N GLU A 174 1.34 6.66 18.28
CA GLU A 174 2.19 7.09 19.40
C GLU A 174 2.51 8.58 19.32
N GLN A 175 2.84 9.10 18.13
CA GLN A 175 3.10 10.52 17.93
C GLN A 175 1.89 11.40 18.29
N LEU A 176 0.68 10.99 17.90
CA LEU A 176 -0.56 11.70 18.25
C LEU A 176 -0.84 11.70 19.76
N ILE A 177 -0.40 10.66 20.48
CA ILE A 177 -0.54 10.55 21.93
C ILE A 177 0.53 11.40 22.64
N ARG A 178 1.76 11.39 22.12
CA ARG A 178 2.91 12.12 22.69
C ARG A 178 2.75 13.64 22.53
N TYR A 179 2.11 14.09 21.45
CA TYR A 179 1.87 15.50 21.17
C TYR A 179 0.36 15.79 21.08
N PRO A 180 -0.38 15.66 22.20
CA PRO A 180 -1.85 15.68 22.21
C PRO A 180 -2.47 17.05 21.90
N HIS A 181 -1.66 18.11 21.91
CA HIS A 181 -2.07 19.48 21.64
C HIS A 181 -1.63 20.00 20.26
N ASP A 182 -0.91 19.18 19.48
CA ASP A 182 -0.59 19.53 18.10
C ASP A 182 -1.85 19.36 17.25
N PHE A 183 -2.36 20.47 16.74
CA PHE A 183 -3.54 20.49 15.89
C PHE A 183 -3.19 19.92 14.51
N PRO A 184 -4.05 19.10 13.87
CA PRO A 184 -5.41 18.70 14.25
C PRO A 184 -5.56 17.27 14.81
N VAL A 185 -6.41 17.08 15.84
CA VAL A 185 -6.71 15.75 16.45
C VAL A 185 -7.30 14.74 15.47
N GLU A 186 -7.03 13.45 15.69
CA GLU A 186 -7.43 12.35 14.80
C GLU A 186 -8.19 11.25 15.55
N ALA A 187 -9.33 10.82 15.01
CA ALA A 187 -10.09 9.68 15.54
C ALA A 187 -9.66 8.32 14.97
N THR A 188 -8.82 8.31 13.93
CA THR A 188 -8.38 7.10 13.25
C THR A 188 -7.03 7.31 12.58
N ILE A 189 -6.20 6.26 12.56
CA ILE A 189 -4.93 6.26 11.81
C ILE A 189 -5.06 5.61 10.43
N LYS A 190 -6.21 4.99 10.13
CA LYS A 190 -6.36 4.11 8.95
C LYS A 190 -6.09 4.86 7.64
N TRP A 191 -6.58 6.10 7.55
CA TRP A 191 -6.45 6.94 6.37
C TRP A 191 -5.03 7.47 6.19
N LYS A 192 -4.35 7.84 7.28
CA LYS A 192 -2.93 8.22 7.25
C LYS A 192 -2.06 7.05 6.78
N LEU A 193 -2.33 5.84 7.29
CA LEU A 193 -1.66 4.62 6.84
C LEU A 193 -1.94 4.33 5.36
N LEU A 194 -3.19 4.45 4.91
CA LEU A 194 -3.55 4.26 3.49
C LEU A 194 -2.85 5.27 2.59
N ALA A 195 -2.82 6.55 2.99
CA ALA A 195 -2.11 7.60 2.25
C ALA A 195 -0.61 7.30 2.15
N PHE A 196 0.01 6.86 3.26
CA PHE A 196 1.40 6.40 3.28
C PHE A 196 1.62 5.23 2.31
N LEU A 197 0.85 4.15 2.43
CA LEU A 197 1.05 2.93 1.65
C LEU A 197 0.80 3.13 0.15
N ILE A 198 -0.27 3.84 -0.21
CA ILE A 198 -0.59 4.11 -1.62
C ILE A 198 0.46 5.05 -2.22
N SER A 199 0.85 6.12 -1.51
CA SER A 199 1.87 7.06 -2.00
C SER A 199 3.23 6.41 -2.14
N ALA A 200 3.63 5.55 -1.18
CA ALA A 200 4.85 4.76 -1.26
C ALA A 200 4.82 3.79 -2.45
N GLY A 201 3.69 3.12 -2.68
CA GLY A 201 3.48 2.24 -3.84
C GLY A 201 3.57 2.99 -5.18
N LEU A 202 2.93 4.16 -5.27
CA LEU A 202 2.99 5.01 -6.46
C LEU A 202 4.41 5.55 -6.69
N PHE A 203 5.08 6.04 -5.64
CA PHE A 203 6.43 6.57 -5.70
C PHE A 203 7.44 5.49 -6.14
N SER A 204 7.39 4.31 -5.53
CA SER A 204 8.26 3.19 -5.88
C SER A 204 8.03 2.69 -7.31
N THR A 205 6.77 2.56 -7.73
CA THR A 205 6.41 2.20 -9.12
C THR A 205 6.87 3.27 -10.10
N ALA A 206 6.73 4.54 -9.75
CA ALA A 206 7.24 5.67 -10.52
C ALA A 206 8.75 5.56 -10.66
N TYR A 207 9.48 5.43 -9.55
CA TYR A 207 10.93 5.34 -9.54
C TYR A 207 11.44 4.19 -10.44
N ALA A 208 10.83 3.00 -10.34
CA ALA A 208 11.15 1.88 -11.21
C ALA A 208 10.79 2.12 -12.68
N HIS A 209 9.67 2.78 -12.96
CA HIS A 209 9.30 3.21 -14.30
C HIS A 209 10.33 4.18 -14.89
N PHE A 210 10.80 5.16 -14.11
CA PHE A 210 11.84 6.10 -14.55
C PHE A 210 13.15 5.38 -14.84
N ALA A 211 13.57 4.47 -13.95
CA ALA A 211 14.76 3.65 -14.17
C ALA A 211 14.64 2.81 -15.46
N ALA A 212 13.47 2.20 -15.71
CA ALA A 212 13.18 1.47 -16.94
C ALA A 212 13.29 2.37 -18.17
N LEU A 213 12.66 3.55 -18.17
CA LEU A 213 12.75 4.49 -19.29
C LEU A 213 14.18 5.01 -19.51
N ARG A 214 14.91 5.35 -18.45
CA ARG A 214 16.26 5.91 -18.58
C ARG A 214 17.25 4.91 -19.16
N HIS A 215 17.17 3.65 -18.75
CA HIS A 215 18.22 2.66 -19.03
C HIS A 215 17.82 1.59 -20.04
N GLN A 216 16.54 1.22 -20.12
CA GLN A 216 16.08 0.16 -21.02
C GLN A 216 15.57 0.72 -22.35
N TYR A 217 14.94 1.89 -22.35
CA TYR A 217 14.39 2.49 -23.57
C TYR A 217 15.46 2.71 -24.65
N PRO A 218 16.64 3.30 -24.38
CA PRO A 218 17.66 3.52 -25.41
C PRO A 218 18.17 2.20 -26.02
N ARG A 219 18.22 1.14 -25.21
CA ARG A 219 18.67 -0.20 -25.63
C ARG A 219 17.61 -0.94 -26.43
N LEU A 220 16.34 -0.77 -26.08
CA LEU A 220 15.25 -1.29 -26.87
C LEU A 220 15.22 -0.61 -28.24
N LEU A 221 15.39 0.71 -28.26
CA LEU A 221 15.47 1.47 -29.51
C LEU A 221 16.66 1.02 -30.36
N SER A 222 17.86 0.84 -29.79
CA SER A 222 19.03 0.38 -30.55
C SER A 222 18.89 -1.05 -31.09
N ARG A 223 18.14 -1.91 -30.40
CA ARG A 223 17.81 -3.27 -30.89
C ARG A 223 16.80 -3.22 -32.03
N LEU A 224 15.78 -2.38 -31.93
CA LEU A 224 14.78 -2.21 -32.99
C LEU A 224 15.40 -1.59 -34.24
N THR A 225 16.25 -0.57 -34.09
CA THR A 225 16.96 0.03 -35.23
C THR A 225 17.95 -0.95 -35.86
N SER A 226 18.72 -1.70 -35.07
CA SER A 226 19.62 -2.72 -35.62
C SER A 226 18.87 -3.87 -36.30
N SER A 227 17.75 -4.33 -35.74
CA SER A 227 16.87 -5.32 -36.38
C SER A 227 16.30 -4.81 -37.70
N ALA A 228 15.79 -3.58 -37.75
CA ALA A 228 15.25 -2.98 -38.98
C ALA A 228 16.33 -2.79 -40.05
N VAL A 229 17.56 -2.42 -39.66
CA VAL A 229 18.70 -2.33 -40.58
C VAL A 229 19.11 -3.71 -41.10
N LEU A 230 19.09 -4.74 -40.24
CA LEU A 230 19.37 -6.12 -40.63
C LEU A 230 18.30 -6.66 -41.58
N GLU A 231 17.02 -6.42 -41.31
CA GLU A 231 15.91 -6.81 -42.20
C GLU A 231 16.01 -6.12 -43.56
N ARG A 232 16.28 -4.81 -43.58
CA ARG A 232 16.44 -4.05 -44.84
C ARG A 232 17.60 -4.55 -45.69
N ASN A 233 18.68 -5.02 -45.06
CA ASN A 233 19.89 -5.49 -45.74
C ASN A 233 19.98 -7.03 -45.84
N ALA A 234 18.93 -7.76 -45.49
CA ALA A 234 18.95 -9.21 -45.33
C ALA A 234 19.44 -9.94 -46.60
N SER A 235 18.99 -9.50 -47.78
CA SER A 235 19.38 -10.07 -49.07
C SER A 235 20.86 -9.85 -49.41
N ALA A 236 21.42 -8.68 -49.07
CA ALA A 236 22.83 -8.37 -49.27
C ALA A 236 23.73 -9.12 -48.27
N LEU A 237 23.31 -9.21 -47.01
CA LEU A 237 24.00 -9.95 -45.94
C LEU A 237 24.03 -11.46 -46.22
N MET A 238 22.92 -12.02 -46.73
CA MET A 238 22.88 -13.42 -47.17
C MET A 238 23.83 -13.71 -48.33
N LYS A 239 23.92 -12.79 -49.31
CA LYS A 239 24.89 -12.91 -50.42
C LYS A 239 26.34 -12.79 -49.93
N ALA A 240 26.58 -12.02 -48.87
CA ALA A 240 27.90 -11.88 -48.24
C ALA A 240 28.25 -13.06 -47.30
N GLY A 241 27.44 -14.12 -47.24
CA GLY A 241 27.69 -15.29 -46.38
C GLY A 241 27.49 -15.04 -44.88
N VAL A 242 26.93 -13.89 -44.50
CA VAL A 242 26.64 -13.58 -43.09
C VAL A 242 25.42 -14.38 -42.66
N LYS A 243 25.64 -15.36 -41.79
CA LYS A 243 24.55 -16.16 -41.22
C LYS A 243 23.62 -15.25 -40.41
N PRO A 244 22.28 -15.36 -40.55
CA PRO A 244 21.37 -14.57 -39.74
C PRO A 244 21.59 -14.92 -38.26
N VAL A 245 22.08 -13.95 -37.50
CA VAL A 245 22.06 -14.02 -36.05
C VAL A 245 20.60 -14.03 -35.65
N LYS A 246 20.16 -15.02 -34.86
CA LYS A 246 18.84 -14.95 -34.19
C LYS A 246 18.87 -13.71 -33.31
N THR A 247 18.35 -12.59 -33.81
CA THR A 247 18.08 -11.42 -32.99
C THR A 247 17.06 -11.88 -31.96
N ALA A 248 17.50 -12.01 -30.71
CA ALA A 248 16.58 -12.19 -29.60
C ALA A 248 15.52 -11.09 -29.73
N GLY A 249 14.26 -11.49 -29.89
CA GLY A 249 13.15 -10.55 -30.06
C GLY A 249 13.13 -9.49 -28.95
N PRO A 250 12.39 -8.39 -29.13
CA PRO A 250 12.32 -7.34 -28.11
C PRO A 250 11.97 -7.97 -26.77
N THR A 251 12.92 -7.96 -25.84
CA THR A 251 12.73 -8.48 -24.49
C THR A 251 11.68 -7.59 -23.83
N SER A 252 10.43 -8.06 -23.82
CA SER A 252 9.31 -7.41 -23.15
C SER A 252 9.71 -7.12 -21.70
N LEU A 253 9.52 -5.88 -21.28
CA LEU A 253 9.74 -5.51 -19.88
C LEU A 253 8.75 -6.29 -19.02
N LYS A 254 9.26 -6.88 -17.93
CA LYS A 254 8.39 -7.54 -16.97
C LYS A 254 7.46 -6.48 -16.36
N PRO A 255 6.13 -6.67 -16.43
CA PRO A 255 5.21 -5.71 -15.83
C PRO A 255 5.42 -5.60 -14.31
N LEU A 256 5.37 -4.37 -13.81
CA LEU A 256 5.40 -4.02 -12.40
C LEU A 256 4.03 -4.31 -11.76
N MET A 257 4.04 -4.99 -10.61
CA MET A 257 2.84 -5.49 -9.96
C MET A 257 3.07 -5.66 -8.45
N GLY A 258 2.04 -5.38 -7.66
CA GLY A 258 2.03 -5.56 -6.21
C GLY A 258 2.49 -4.33 -5.42
N MET A 259 2.32 -4.42 -4.11
CA MET A 259 2.60 -3.36 -3.14
C MET A 259 3.98 -3.54 -2.47
N SER A 260 4.90 -4.29 -3.09
CA SER A 260 6.20 -4.62 -2.49
C SER A 260 7.03 -3.36 -2.19
N GLY A 261 6.89 -2.31 -2.99
CA GLY A 261 7.51 -1.01 -2.71
C GLY A 261 6.96 -0.34 -1.45
N ALA A 262 5.65 -0.37 -1.20
CA ALA A 262 5.09 0.16 0.05
C ALA A 262 5.44 -0.72 1.24
N ALA A 263 5.52 -2.04 1.06
CA ALA A 263 6.01 -2.95 2.08
C ALA A 263 7.46 -2.65 2.46
N CYS A 264 8.33 -2.35 1.48
CA CYS A 264 9.69 -1.87 1.74
C CYS A 264 9.70 -0.52 2.46
N ALA A 265 8.81 0.41 2.09
CA ALA A 265 8.68 1.69 2.79
C ALA A 265 8.29 1.52 4.26
N ALA A 266 7.29 0.68 4.55
CA ALA A 266 6.86 0.37 5.91
C ALA A 266 7.97 -0.32 6.72
N LEU A 267 8.70 -1.26 6.09
CA LEU A 267 9.86 -1.92 6.68
C LEU A 267 10.93 -0.90 7.06
N THR A 268 11.39 -0.09 6.10
CA THR A 268 12.41 0.94 6.34
C THR A 268 11.98 1.93 7.42
N TYR A 269 10.75 2.44 7.33
CA TYR A 269 10.20 3.34 8.34
C TYR A 269 10.26 2.71 9.74
N SER A 270 9.79 1.46 9.87
CA SER A 270 9.70 0.77 11.15
C SER A 270 11.06 0.53 11.79
N ILE A 271 12.08 0.18 11.00
CA ILE A 271 13.44 -0.06 11.52
C ILE A 271 14.11 1.23 11.95
N LEU A 272 13.88 2.32 11.21
CA LEU A 272 14.42 3.62 11.58
C LEU A 272 13.71 4.20 12.82
N ALA A 273 12.40 3.95 12.97
CA ALA A 273 11.65 4.35 14.15
C ALA A 273 11.94 3.48 15.38
N PHE A 274 12.22 2.18 15.18
CA PHE A 274 12.42 1.19 16.24
C PHE A 274 13.63 0.28 15.96
N PRO A 275 14.86 0.81 16.01
CA PRO A 275 16.06 0.06 15.59
C PRO A 275 16.39 -1.13 16.50
N ASP A 276 16.08 -1.03 17.79
CA ASP A 276 16.49 -2.00 18.81
C ASP A 276 15.40 -2.98 19.23
N VAL A 277 14.21 -2.89 18.64
CA VAL A 277 13.06 -3.70 19.03
C VAL A 277 13.00 -4.97 18.19
N ASN A 278 13.05 -6.13 18.85
CA ASN A 278 12.71 -7.40 18.22
C ASN A 278 11.20 -7.49 18.06
N PHE A 279 10.75 -7.83 16.85
CA PHE A 279 9.34 -7.93 16.56
C PHE A 279 8.92 -9.37 16.38
N ASP A 280 7.70 -9.66 16.80
CA ASP A 280 7.02 -10.87 16.39
C ASP A 280 6.73 -10.78 14.89
N VAL A 281 7.43 -11.61 14.14
CA VAL A 281 7.30 -11.69 12.70
C VAL A 281 6.41 -12.90 12.41
N PHE A 282 5.18 -12.55 12.03
CA PHE A 282 4.15 -13.49 11.59
C PHE A 282 3.56 -14.38 12.69
N GLY A 283 3.78 -14.09 13.98
CA GLY A 283 3.32 -14.96 15.06
C GLY A 283 4.15 -16.23 15.21
N LEU A 284 5.29 -16.31 14.51
CA LEU A 284 6.08 -17.54 14.37
C LEU A 284 7.44 -17.44 15.05
N PHE A 285 8.10 -16.28 14.96
CA PHE A 285 9.42 -16.07 15.53
C PHE A 285 9.69 -14.60 15.82
N GLN A 286 10.46 -14.34 16.87
CA GLN A 286 11.00 -13.02 17.14
C GLN A 286 12.31 -12.84 16.38
N ILE A 287 12.38 -11.78 15.58
CA ILE A 287 13.57 -11.46 14.81
C ILE A 287 13.83 -9.96 14.87
N ASN A 288 15.12 -9.60 14.91
CA ASN A 288 15.51 -8.21 14.75
C ASN A 288 15.15 -7.78 13.31
N PRO A 289 14.35 -6.71 13.14
CA PRO A 289 13.87 -6.28 11.83
C PRO A 289 15.01 -5.86 10.89
N MET A 290 16.18 -5.51 11.42
CA MET A 290 17.38 -5.24 10.64
C MET A 290 17.84 -6.46 9.82
N TRP A 291 17.66 -7.68 10.33
CA TRP A 291 17.96 -8.89 9.54
C TRP A 291 17.03 -9.02 8.33
N ILE A 292 15.75 -8.72 8.51
CA ILE A 292 14.77 -8.72 7.41
C ILE A 292 15.11 -7.63 6.41
N PHE A 293 15.51 -6.45 6.90
CA PHE A 293 15.99 -5.37 6.05
C PHE A 293 17.16 -5.79 5.21
N HIS A 294 18.20 -6.38 5.79
CA HIS A 294 19.34 -6.87 5.03
C HIS A 294 18.94 -7.96 4.05
N ALA A 295 18.05 -8.89 4.44
CA ALA A 295 17.56 -9.95 3.56
C ALA A 295 16.78 -9.40 2.34
N VAL A 296 16.08 -8.28 2.47
CA VAL A 296 15.35 -7.64 1.37
C VAL A 296 16.24 -6.68 0.58
N MET A 297 17.05 -5.87 1.27
CA MET A 297 17.80 -4.78 0.68
C MET A 297 19.16 -5.21 0.12
N ALA A 298 19.84 -6.20 0.69
CA ALA A 298 21.12 -6.66 0.13
C ALA A 298 20.94 -7.24 -1.29
N PRO A 299 19.97 -8.15 -1.55
CA PRO A 299 19.68 -8.58 -2.92
C PRO A 299 19.21 -7.43 -3.81
N THR A 300 18.44 -6.49 -3.24
CA THR A 300 17.99 -5.27 -3.95
C THR A 300 19.17 -4.45 -4.46
N LEU A 301 20.13 -4.13 -3.58
CA LEU A 301 21.32 -3.35 -3.92
C LEU A 301 22.23 -4.10 -4.90
N VAL A 302 22.46 -5.40 -4.67
CA VAL A 302 23.21 -6.26 -5.60
C VAL A 302 22.53 -6.29 -6.96
N GLY A 303 21.20 -6.44 -7.01
CA GLY A 303 20.45 -6.46 -8.26
C GLY A 303 20.46 -5.11 -8.99
N VAL A 304 20.35 -3.99 -8.27
CA VAL A 304 20.45 -2.64 -8.86
C VAL A 304 21.85 -2.39 -9.41
N THR A 305 22.90 -2.67 -8.62
CA THR A 305 24.29 -2.50 -9.04
C THR A 305 24.65 -3.41 -10.21
N PHE A 306 24.25 -4.68 -10.16
CA PHE A 306 24.43 -5.63 -11.25
C PHE A 306 23.65 -5.23 -12.50
N ALA A 307 22.43 -4.71 -12.36
CA ALA A 307 21.71 -4.14 -13.49
C ALA A 307 22.49 -2.97 -14.09
N MET A 308 22.98 -2.04 -13.27
CA MET A 308 23.74 -0.89 -13.75
C MET A 308 25.02 -1.30 -14.50
N TRP A 309 25.72 -2.33 -14.03
CA TRP A 309 26.94 -2.84 -14.67
C TRP A 309 26.63 -3.69 -15.92
N THR A 310 25.57 -4.49 -15.91
CA THR A 310 25.33 -5.48 -16.95
C THR A 310 24.25 -5.10 -17.96
N SER A 311 24.15 -5.89 -19.03
CA SER A 311 23.09 -5.77 -20.04
C SER A 311 21.76 -6.45 -19.61
N TYR A 312 21.67 -7.02 -18.40
CA TYR A 312 20.54 -7.87 -17.94
C TYR A 312 19.42 -7.11 -17.20
N TRP A 313 19.13 -5.89 -17.61
CA TRP A 313 18.15 -5.00 -16.95
C TRP A 313 16.71 -5.51 -16.78
N PRO A 314 16.11 -6.31 -17.69
CA PRO A 314 14.71 -6.74 -17.55
C PRO A 314 14.44 -7.60 -16.30
N LEU A 315 15.46 -8.23 -15.73
CA LEU A 315 15.35 -9.05 -14.52
C LEU A 315 15.31 -8.23 -13.22
N TYR A 316 15.79 -6.98 -13.24
CA TYR A 316 16.08 -6.20 -12.03
C TYR A 316 15.24 -4.93 -11.84
N VAL A 317 14.29 -4.62 -12.74
CA VAL A 317 13.39 -3.44 -12.58
C VAL A 317 12.63 -3.51 -11.25
N ASN A 318 12.24 -4.72 -10.84
CA ASN A 318 11.55 -4.93 -9.56
C ASN A 318 12.42 -4.55 -8.35
N HIS A 319 13.75 -4.52 -8.47
CA HIS A 319 14.64 -4.13 -7.38
C HIS A 319 14.62 -2.60 -7.20
N PHE A 320 14.46 -1.84 -8.28
CA PHE A 320 14.25 -0.39 -8.18
C PHE A 320 12.93 -0.06 -7.46
N VAL A 321 11.89 -0.91 -7.55
CA VAL A 321 10.65 -0.74 -6.76
C VAL A 321 10.96 -0.80 -5.27
N HIS A 322 11.72 -1.81 -4.82
CA HIS A 322 12.08 -1.94 -3.41
C HIS A 322 12.94 -0.77 -2.93
N LEU A 323 13.93 -0.35 -3.74
CA LEU A 323 14.78 0.80 -3.43
C LEU A 323 13.98 2.11 -3.32
N GLY A 324 13.08 2.37 -4.28
CA GLY A 324 12.20 3.53 -4.23
C GLY A 324 11.28 3.52 -3.00
N GLY A 325 10.80 2.33 -2.61
CA GLY A 325 10.05 2.13 -1.38
C GLY A 325 10.86 2.49 -0.14
N ALA A 326 12.07 1.95 -0.01
CA ALA A 326 12.96 2.22 1.12
C ALA A 326 13.28 3.73 1.24
N CYS A 327 13.59 4.39 0.13
CA CYS A 327 13.80 5.85 0.11
C CYS A 327 12.55 6.60 0.60
N PHE A 328 11.35 6.22 0.13
CA PHE A 328 10.11 6.86 0.56
C PHE A 328 9.86 6.67 2.07
N GLY A 329 10.10 5.47 2.60
CA GLY A 329 9.97 5.19 4.03
C GLY A 329 10.87 6.08 4.89
N ALA A 330 12.14 6.26 4.49
CA ALA A 330 13.07 7.15 5.16
C ALA A 330 12.64 8.63 5.07
N ILE A 331 12.22 9.08 3.89
CA ILE A 331 11.71 10.46 3.68
C ILE A 331 10.47 10.72 4.53
N TRP A 332 9.56 9.74 4.63
CA TRP A 332 8.35 9.89 5.43
C TRP A 332 8.65 10.00 6.92
N LEU A 333 9.66 9.29 7.43
CA LEU A 333 10.02 9.40 8.85
C LEU A 333 10.42 10.82 9.23
N GLU A 334 11.09 11.54 8.32
CA GLU A 334 11.52 12.92 8.57
C GLU A 334 10.42 13.96 8.27
N TYR A 335 9.67 13.79 7.17
CA TYR A 335 8.79 14.84 6.65
C TYR A 335 7.31 14.46 6.57
N GLY A 336 6.97 13.18 6.75
CA GLY A 336 5.66 12.63 6.47
C GLY A 336 4.56 13.16 7.38
N ASP A 337 4.85 13.34 8.67
CA ASP A 337 3.88 13.88 9.63
C ASP A 337 3.56 15.34 9.35
N THR A 338 4.60 16.13 9.09
CA THR A 338 4.46 17.52 8.66
C THR A 338 3.63 17.63 7.38
N ALA A 339 3.93 16.81 6.36
CA ALA A 339 3.17 16.77 5.12
C ALA A 339 1.70 16.37 5.34
N TRP A 340 1.45 15.41 6.23
CA TRP A 340 0.11 14.96 6.60
C TRP A 340 -0.70 16.06 7.29
N ILE A 341 -0.09 16.77 8.25
CA ILE A 341 -0.72 17.90 8.95
C ILE A 341 -1.10 19.00 7.95
N TYR A 342 -0.19 19.38 7.04
CA TYR A 342 -0.50 20.39 6.02
C TYR A 342 -1.62 19.94 5.08
N ALA A 343 -1.65 18.67 4.66
CA ALA A 343 -2.73 18.14 3.83
C ALA A 343 -4.08 18.22 4.55
N ARG A 344 -4.12 17.91 5.84
CA ARG A 344 -5.29 18.04 6.70
C ARG A 344 -5.77 19.48 6.84
N ILE A 345 -4.86 20.41 7.15
CA ILE A 345 -5.19 21.84 7.28
C ILE A 345 -5.72 22.37 5.95
N ALA A 346 -5.03 22.11 4.83
CA ALA A 346 -5.47 22.56 3.51
C ALA A 346 -6.87 22.01 3.16
N THR A 347 -7.11 20.72 3.42
CA THR A 347 -8.41 20.09 3.15
C THR A 347 -9.51 20.67 4.02
N LEU A 348 -9.24 20.93 5.31
CA LEU A 348 -10.19 21.57 6.21
C LEU A 348 -10.55 22.98 5.75
N MET A 349 -9.55 23.78 5.34
CA MET A 349 -9.77 25.13 4.82
C MET A 349 -10.64 25.11 3.56
N ILE A 350 -10.39 24.17 2.63
CA ILE A 350 -11.20 23.98 1.43
C ILE A 350 -12.64 23.64 1.81
N LYS A 351 -12.86 22.72 2.76
CA LYS A 351 -14.21 22.34 3.23
C LYS A 351 -14.96 23.53 3.84
N ILE A 352 -14.31 24.32 4.69
CA ILE A 352 -14.91 25.50 5.31
C ILE A 352 -15.30 26.53 4.23
N GLN A 353 -14.42 26.80 3.27
CA GLN A 353 -14.71 27.72 2.17
C GLN A 353 -15.85 27.22 1.29
N TRP A 354 -15.88 25.91 1.00
CA TRP A 354 -16.95 25.28 0.23
C TRP A 354 -18.30 25.40 0.94
N HIS A 355 -18.35 25.17 2.25
CA HIS A 355 -19.58 25.33 3.03
C HIS A 355 -20.09 26.77 3.00
N LYS A 356 -19.21 27.74 3.29
CA LYS A 356 -19.54 29.19 3.22
C LYS A 356 -20.02 29.62 1.84
N PHE A 357 -19.43 29.07 0.77
CA PHE A 357 -19.87 29.35 -0.58
C PHE A 357 -21.33 28.95 -0.78
N TRP A 358 -21.74 27.76 -0.33
CA TRP A 358 -23.13 27.31 -0.47
C TRP A 358 -24.10 28.01 0.48
N GLU A 359 -23.68 28.38 1.69
CA GLU A 359 -24.48 29.21 2.59
C GLU A 359 -24.84 30.57 1.94
N ALA A 360 -23.97 31.12 1.10
CA ALA A 360 -24.24 32.38 0.40
C ALA A 360 -25.31 32.28 -0.70
N PHE A 361 -25.74 31.07 -1.09
CA PHE A 361 -26.81 30.83 -2.07
C PHE A 361 -28.13 30.35 -1.44
N GLN A 362 -28.18 30.21 -0.12
CA GLN A 362 -29.40 29.93 0.65
C GLN A 362 -29.95 31.22 1.23
#